data_AF-A0A6N3UP37-F1
#
_entry.id   AF-A0A6N3UP37-F1
#
_cell.length_a   1.000
_cell.length_b   1.000
_cell.length_c   1.000
_cell.angle_alpha   90.00
_cell.angle_beta   90.00
_cell.angle_gamma   90.00
#
_symmetry.space_group_name_H-M   'P 1'
#
loop_
_entity.id
_entity.type
_entity.pdbx_description
1 polymer ?
#
loop_
_entity_poly.entity_id
_entity_poly.type
_entity_poly.pdbx_seq_one_letter_code
_entity_poly.pdbx_strand_id
1 'polypeptide(L)' 'MLLLHFEKVSEHPAGSDLIYYPEPGADNPPEGVTQIVKEWRASKGLPGFKDN' A
#
# COMPACT_ATOMS: atom_id res chain seq x y z
N MET A 1 3.66 3.20 16.63
CA MET A 1 2.38 3.53 15.95
C MET A 1 2.28 2.69 14.69
N LEU A 2 1.16 2.00 14.47
CA LEU A 2 0.97 1.08 13.33
C LEU A 2 1.06 1.80 11.98
N LEU A 3 0.53 3.02 11.90
CA LEU A 3 0.53 3.84 10.69
C LEU A 3 1.95 4.21 10.23
N LEU A 4 2.78 4.68 11.15
CA LEU A 4 4.20 4.98 10.87
C LEU A 4 4.97 3.74 10.40
N HIS A 5 4.60 2.56 10.92
CA HIS A 5 5.20 1.31 10.46
C HIS A 5 4.79 1.00 9.03
N PHE A 6 3.49 1.13 8.69
CA PHE A 6 2.98 0.94 7.33
C PHE A 6 3.65 1.88 6.33
N GLU A 7 3.75 3.18 6.64
CA GLU A 7 4.41 4.16 5.78
C GLU A 7 5.89 3.81 5.56
N LYS A 8 6.58 3.41 6.64
CA LYS A 8 7.99 3.02 6.59
C LYS A 8 8.24 1.78 5.74
N VAL A 9 7.37 0.76 5.79
CA VAL A 9 7.59 -0.52 5.07
C VAL A 9 7.03 -0.52 3.66
N SER A 10 5.93 0.19 3.41
CA SER A 10 5.36 0.33 2.07
C SER A 10 6.21 1.24 1.19
N GLU A 11 6.81 2.28 1.80
CA GLU A 11 7.56 3.36 1.13
C GLU A 11 6.72 4.14 0.10
N HIS A 12 5.41 3.90 0.08
CA HIS A 12 4.52 4.52 -0.89
C HIS A 12 4.33 6.00 -0.55
N PRO A 13 4.47 6.93 -1.52
CA PRO A 13 4.42 8.36 -1.26
C PRO A 13 3.07 8.84 -0.70
N ALA A 14 1.97 8.15 -1.05
CA ALA A 14 0.65 8.44 -0.47
C ALA A 14 0.51 7.99 1.00
N GLY A 15 1.42 7.13 1.50
CA GLY A 15 1.42 6.70 2.89
C GLY A 15 0.05 6.26 3.39
N SER A 16 -0.34 6.79 4.55
CA SER A 16 -1.63 6.54 5.19
C SER A 16 -2.86 6.95 4.38
N ASP A 17 -2.73 7.78 3.35
CA ASP A 17 -3.85 8.15 2.48
C ASP A 17 -4.42 6.94 1.74
N LEU A 18 -3.60 5.91 1.49
CA LEU A 18 -4.07 4.65 0.93
C LEU A 18 -5.12 3.94 1.79
N ILE A 19 -5.16 4.24 3.10
CA ILE A 19 -6.07 3.63 4.08
C ILE A 19 -7.28 4.53 4.33
N TYR A 20 -7.08 5.85 4.40
CA TYR A 20 -8.12 6.80 4.81
C TYR A 20 -8.86 7.46 3.64
N TYR A 21 -8.23 7.57 2.48
CA TYR A 21 -8.74 8.29 1.32
C TYR A 21 -8.65 7.44 0.06
N PRO A 22 -9.33 6.30 0.03
CA PRO A 22 -9.30 5.50 -1.17
C PRO A 22 -10.15 6.14 -2.28
N GLU A 23 -9.98 5.67 -3.52
CA GLU A 23 -10.69 6.24 -4.66
C GLU A 23 -12.23 6.16 -4.49
N PRO A 24 -12.97 7.21 -4.86
CA PRO A 24 -14.42 7.23 -4.74
C PRO A 24 -15.07 6.07 -5.52
N GLY A 25 -15.82 5.22 -4.82
CA GLY A 25 -16.55 4.11 -5.45
C GLY A 25 -15.79 2.78 -5.48
N ALA A 26 -14.56 2.72 -4.97
CA ALA A 26 -13.93 1.45 -4.65
C ALA A 26 -14.47 0.93 -3.29
N ASP A 27 -14.99 -0.30 -3.27
CA ASP A 27 -14.97 -1.08 -2.03
C ASP A 27 -13.50 -1.29 -1.71
N ASN A 28 -13.02 -0.80 -0.56
CA ASN A 28 -11.61 -0.89 -0.20
C ASN A 28 -11.41 -1.90 0.92
N PRO A 29 -11.51 -3.20 0.61
CA PRO A 29 -11.07 -4.21 1.54
C PRO A 29 -9.53 -4.09 1.67
N PRO A 30 -8.94 -4.54 2.79
CA PRO A 30 -7.49 -4.46 3.04
C PRO A 30 -6.62 -4.98 1.88
N GLU A 31 -7.16 -5.93 1.12
CA GLU A 31 -6.59 -6.51 -0.09
C GLU A 31 -6.27 -5.43 -1.14
N GLY A 32 -7.15 -4.42 -1.31
CA GLY A 32 -6.94 -3.33 -2.26
C GLY A 32 -5.69 -2.51 -1.94
N VAL A 33 -5.46 -2.18 -0.66
CA VAL A 33 -4.25 -1.48 -0.21
C VAL A 33 -3.00 -2.32 -0.49
N THR A 34 -3.05 -3.61 -0.19
CA THR A 34 -1.89 -4.49 -0.45
C THR A 34 -1.59 -4.63 -1.95
N GLN A 35 -2.61 -4.64 -2.81
CA GLN A 35 -2.44 -4.68 -4.25
C GLN A 35 -1.79 -3.39 -4.76
N ILE A 36 -2.27 -2.22 -4.33
CA ILE A 36 -1.70 -0.92 -4.71
C ILE A 36 -0.21 -0.84 -4.34
N VAL A 37 0.13 -1.24 -3.10
CA VAL A 37 1.53 -1.25 -2.65
C VAL A 37 2.37 -2.23 -3.48
N LYS A 38 1.84 -3.43 -3.78
CA LYS A 38 2.55 -4.44 -4.59
C LYS A 38 2.84 -3.94 -6.00
N GLU A 39 1.84 -3.40 -6.69
CA GLU A 39 1.95 -2.89 -8.05
C GLU A 39 2.90 -1.68 -8.12
N TRP A 40 2.77 -0.75 -7.18
CA TRP A 40 3.64 0.42 -7.13
C TRP A 40 5.10 0.02 -6.88
N ARG A 41 5.37 -0.86 -5.91
CA ARG A 41 6.75 -1.33 -5.64
C ARG A 41 7.35 -2.05 -6.84
N ALA A 42 6.57 -2.89 -7.52
CA ALA A 42 7.00 -3.53 -8.76
C ALA A 42 7.34 -2.50 -9.86
N SER A 43 6.53 -1.44 -10.02
CA SER A 43 6.79 -0.35 -10.99
C SER A 43 8.07 0.43 -10.70
N LYS A 44 8.55 0.41 -9.45
CA LYS A 44 9.81 1.04 -9.01
C LYS A 44 11.00 0.09 -9.02
N GLY A 45 10.81 -1.18 -9.39
CA GLY A 45 11.84 -2.21 -9.30
C GLY A 45 12.21 -2.57 -7.86
N LEU A 46 11.34 -2.28 -6.88
CA LEU A 46 11.54 -2.61 -5.47
C LEU A 46 11.02 -4.02 -5.18
N PRO A 47 11.62 -4.75 -4.22
CA PRO A 47 11.11 -6.05 -3.80
C PRO A 47 9.70 -5.91 -3.20
N GLY A 48 8.80 -6.81 -3.59
CA GLY A 48 7.44 -6.89 -3.07
C GLY A 48 7.34 -7.65 -1.74
N PHE A 49 6.12 -8.10 -1.41
CA PHE A 49 5.90 -8.99 -0.27
C PHE A 49 6.63 -10.32 -0.45
N LYS A 50 6.99 -10.98 0.65
CA LYS A 50 7.54 -12.33 0.62
C LYS A 50 6.50 -13.29 0.03
N ASP A 51 6.95 -14.17 -0.84
CA ASP A 51 6.18 -15.35 -1.21
C ASP A 51 6.05 -16.28 0.02
N ASN A 52 4.89 -16.92 0.15
CA ASN A 52 4.59 -17.84 1.26
C ASN A 52 5.38 -19.15 1.15
#